data_AF-A0A957GP28-F1
#
_entry.id   AF-A0A957GP28-F1
#
_cell.length_a   1.000
_cell.length_b   1.000
_cell.length_c   1.000
_cell.angle_alpha   90.00
_cell.angle_beta   90.00
_cell.angle_gamma   90.00
#
_symmetry.space_group_name_H-M   'P 1'
#
loop_
_entity.id
_entity.type
_entity.pdbx_description
1 polymer ?
#
loop_
_entity_poly.entity_id
_entity_poly.type
_entity_poly.pdbx_seq_one_letter_code
_entity_poly.pdbx_strand_id
1 'polypeptide(L)'
;DLIASNEAITALNLDSPQALVQWIEETEQKPNFRTQTKKGKPQPYGIYIPRYSDLTGNLLIFPLNPAGSNDTQKFLFALWNALVIQRHFGMKAILSASPVPPLEKEDFGDLYVDNIPLGTQGLLPRNNYHQFKPGADGRVEDNLPILWRKVAHLQKLRELTFTNDDNTPRLVRAISAHPLMIYHETDRLLLAKAGSDAGGLETWLYQQAFTPVNKLARLEGGQFMKKLSQELEKVAAIAVQHNLNASSYKRSNLLYPFNEVIQKLSQEQGHTEIDREVLRAAATQDIYHEL
;
A
#
# COMPACT_ATOMS: atom_id res chain seq x y z
N ASP A 1 48.35 15.45 -3.77
CA ASP A 1 47.27 15.99 -2.91
C ASP A 1 45.85 15.91 -3.50
N LEU A 2 45.53 14.88 -4.31
CA LEU A 2 44.19 14.66 -4.89
C LEU A 2 43.55 13.34 -4.42
N ILE A 3 44.00 12.81 -3.28
CA ILE A 3 43.55 11.52 -2.70
C ILE A 3 42.84 11.75 -1.34
N ALA A 4 42.67 13.01 -0.90
CA ALA A 4 42.10 13.34 0.40
C ALA A 4 40.70 13.98 0.34
N SER A 5 40.06 14.06 -0.83
CA SER A 5 38.64 14.42 -0.91
C SER A 5 37.79 13.21 -0.54
N ASN A 6 36.99 13.40 0.49
CA ASN A 6 36.07 12.47 1.12
C ASN A 6 34.87 12.12 0.18
N GLU A 7 35.14 11.66 -1.04
CA GLU A 7 34.16 11.39 -2.10
C GLU A 7 33.47 10.04 -1.90
N ALA A 8 32.79 9.87 -0.77
CA ALA A 8 31.87 8.76 -0.61
C ALA A 8 30.86 8.77 -1.76
N ILE A 9 30.60 7.61 -2.37
CA ILE A 9 29.57 7.42 -3.38
C ILE A 9 28.27 7.99 -2.80
N THR A 10 27.81 9.13 -3.33
CA THR A 10 26.65 9.83 -2.77
C THR A 10 25.38 9.10 -3.20
N ALA A 11 24.70 8.45 -2.26
CA ALA A 11 23.36 7.95 -2.50
C ALA A 11 22.38 9.13 -2.51
N LEU A 12 21.59 9.24 -3.57
CA LEU A 12 20.40 10.07 -3.63
C LEU A 12 19.26 9.32 -2.96
N ASN A 13 18.94 9.71 -1.74
CA ASN A 13 17.76 9.20 -1.06
C ASN A 13 16.58 10.10 -1.40
N LEU A 14 15.66 9.58 -2.20
CA LEU A 14 14.36 10.20 -2.40
C LEU A 14 13.61 10.22 -1.08
N ASP A 15 13.07 11.37 -0.72
CA ASP A 15 12.00 11.45 0.27
C ASP A 15 10.71 10.90 -0.35
N SER A 16 10.68 9.58 -0.60
CA SER A 16 9.56 8.91 -1.23
C SER A 16 8.24 9.15 -0.46
N PRO A 17 8.20 9.12 0.88
CA PRO A 17 7.00 9.50 1.63
C PRO A 17 6.46 10.88 1.23
N GLN A 18 7.32 11.90 1.23
CA GLN A 18 6.91 13.26 0.85
C GLN A 18 6.49 13.35 -0.63
N ALA A 19 7.23 12.72 -1.54
CA ALA A 19 6.91 12.71 -2.96
C ALA A 19 5.58 12.00 -3.26
N LEU A 20 5.27 10.93 -2.52
CA LEU A 20 3.99 10.22 -2.63
C LEU A 20 2.84 11.08 -2.08
N VAL A 21 3.03 11.81 -0.97
CA VAL A 21 2.02 12.73 -0.43
C VAL A 21 1.76 13.90 -1.38
N GLN A 22 2.80 14.49 -1.96
CA GLN A 22 2.67 15.56 -2.95
C GLN A 22 1.89 15.11 -4.17
N TRP A 23 2.11 13.88 -4.63
CA TRP A 23 1.29 13.29 -5.69
C TRP A 23 -0.19 13.21 -5.30
N ILE A 24 -0.50 12.79 -4.07
CA ILE A 24 -1.89 12.71 -3.57
C ILE A 24 -2.56 14.09 -3.59
N GLU A 25 -1.80 15.13 -3.29
CA GLU A 25 -2.28 16.51 -3.21
C GLU A 25 -2.25 17.23 -4.56
N GLU A 26 -1.87 16.55 -5.64
CA GLU A 26 -1.70 17.12 -6.99
C GLU A 26 -0.82 18.38 -7.02
N THR A 27 0.09 18.51 -6.06
CA THR A 27 0.98 19.66 -5.96
C THR A 27 2.27 19.39 -6.72
N GLU A 28 2.65 20.31 -7.61
CA GLU A 28 3.90 20.21 -8.35
C GLU A 28 5.07 20.58 -7.43
N GLN A 29 5.83 19.59 -6.97
CA GLN A 29 7.15 19.81 -6.38
C GLN A 29 8.18 18.82 -6.92
N LYS A 30 9.42 19.32 -7.06
CA LYS A 30 10.59 18.55 -7.49
C LYS A 30 10.93 17.52 -6.41
N PRO A 31 11.28 16.27 -6.78
CA PRO A 31 11.73 15.27 -5.80
C PRO A 31 12.93 15.83 -5.07
N ASN A 32 12.81 15.92 -3.74
CA ASN A 32 13.92 16.31 -2.89
C ASN A 32 14.79 15.08 -2.64
N PHE A 33 16.03 15.17 -3.10
CA PHE A 33 17.04 14.16 -2.84
C PHE A 33 17.91 14.57 -1.66
N ARG A 34 18.02 13.69 -0.68
CA ARG A 34 18.94 13.87 0.45
C ARG A 34 20.22 13.08 0.17
N THR A 35 21.34 13.79 0.22
CA THR A 35 22.69 13.23 0.09
C THR A 35 23.33 12.95 1.46
N GLN A 36 22.78 13.52 2.52
CA GLN A 36 23.27 13.39 3.89
C GLN A 36 22.13 13.01 4.86
N THR A 37 22.51 12.28 5.90
CA THR A 37 21.68 11.97 7.07
C THR A 37 21.43 13.24 7.90
N LYS A 38 20.45 13.18 8.82
CA LYS A 38 20.23 14.25 9.83
C LYS A 38 21.47 14.56 10.68
N LYS A 39 22.45 13.65 10.75
CA LYS A 39 23.71 13.80 11.49
C LYS A 39 24.88 14.29 10.60
N GLY A 40 24.61 14.75 9.38
CA GLY A 40 25.64 15.25 8.45
C GLY A 40 26.54 14.18 7.81
N LYS A 41 26.27 12.89 8.06
CA LYS A 41 26.99 11.78 7.41
C LYS A 41 26.43 11.49 6.02
N PRO A 42 27.23 10.97 5.07
CA PRO A 42 26.73 10.51 3.77
C PRO A 42 25.55 9.54 3.92
N GLN A 43 24.57 9.67 3.05
CA GLN A 43 23.38 8.85 3.10
C GLN A 43 23.70 7.42 2.62
N PRO A 44 23.42 6.37 3.44
CA PRO A 44 23.85 5.01 3.11
C PRO A 44 22.92 4.29 2.13
N TYR A 45 21.66 4.74 2.01
CA TYR A 45 20.62 4.09 1.20
C TYR A 45 20.06 5.06 0.16
N GLY A 46 19.72 4.57 -1.03
CA GLY A 46 19.20 5.36 -2.11
C GLY A 46 19.82 5.00 -3.45
N ILE A 47 19.56 5.84 -4.44
CA ILE A 47 20.06 5.67 -5.80
C ILE A 47 21.49 6.20 -5.84
N TYR A 48 22.44 5.35 -6.17
CA TYR A 48 23.81 5.80 -6.40
C TYR A 48 23.91 6.44 -7.78
N ILE A 49 24.46 7.65 -7.81
CA ILE A 49 24.82 8.28 -9.08
C ILE A 49 26.18 7.70 -9.50
N PRO A 50 26.25 6.98 -10.63
CA PRO A 50 27.53 6.52 -11.12
C PRO A 50 28.37 7.75 -11.53
N ARG A 51 29.68 7.70 -11.24
CA ARG A 51 30.61 8.80 -11.57
C ARG A 51 30.79 8.98 -13.08
N TYR A 52 30.51 7.94 -13.84
CA TYR A 52 30.55 7.90 -15.29
C TYR A 52 29.20 7.39 -15.79
N SER A 53 28.75 7.85 -16.96
CA SER A 53 27.53 7.34 -17.57
C SER A 53 27.78 5.94 -18.12
N ASP A 54 27.43 4.90 -17.37
CA ASP A 54 27.31 3.55 -17.92
C ASP A 54 26.00 3.47 -18.71
N LEU A 55 26.07 3.86 -19.98
CA LEU A 55 24.99 3.67 -20.95
C LEU A 55 25.16 2.29 -21.57
N THR A 56 24.38 1.31 -21.10
CA THR A 56 24.23 0.05 -21.83
C THR A 56 22.97 0.16 -22.69
N GLY A 57 23.12 0.25 -24.01
CA GLY A 57 21.98 0.22 -24.95
C GLY A 57 21.01 1.42 -24.87
N ASN A 58 21.51 2.65 -24.67
CA ASN A 58 20.69 3.87 -24.48
C ASN A 58 19.78 3.85 -23.23
N LEU A 59 20.07 2.99 -22.26
CA LEU A 59 19.35 2.92 -21.00
C LEU A 59 20.15 3.56 -19.87
N LEU A 60 19.47 4.36 -19.04
CA LEU A 60 20.03 4.89 -17.81
C LEU A 60 19.88 3.84 -16.72
N ILE A 61 21.00 3.25 -16.29
CA ILE A 61 21.03 2.24 -15.24
C ILE A 61 21.48 2.91 -13.94
N PHE A 62 20.63 2.82 -12.93
CA PHE A 62 20.86 3.43 -11.63
C PHE A 62 21.00 2.35 -10.55
N PRO A 63 22.20 2.12 -10.00
CA PRO A 63 22.37 1.22 -8.88
C PRO A 63 21.59 1.72 -7.66
N LEU A 64 20.84 0.84 -7.01
CA LEU A 64 20.02 1.18 -5.86
C LEU A 64 20.44 0.33 -4.66
N ASN A 65 20.75 0.98 -3.54
CA ASN A 65 20.87 0.30 -2.25
C ASN A 65 19.62 0.56 -1.40
N PRO A 66 18.71 -0.42 -1.31
CA PRO A 66 17.44 -0.23 -0.62
C PRO A 66 17.58 -0.26 0.90
N ALA A 67 16.89 0.65 1.58
CA ALA A 67 16.76 0.60 3.04
C ALA A 67 15.75 -0.49 3.45
N GLY A 68 16.01 -1.17 4.58
CA GLY A 68 15.08 -2.12 5.18
C GLY A 68 15.78 -3.27 5.91
N SER A 69 15.11 -3.82 6.93
CA SER A 69 15.58 -4.97 7.71
C SER A 69 15.22 -6.32 7.08
N ASN A 70 14.26 -6.33 6.15
CA ASN A 70 13.82 -7.54 5.44
C ASN A 70 13.55 -7.26 3.95
N ASP A 71 13.39 -8.33 3.17
CA ASP A 71 13.25 -8.24 1.71
C ASP A 71 11.99 -7.49 1.28
N THR A 72 10.88 -7.60 2.03
CA THR A 72 9.67 -6.84 1.73
C THR A 72 9.91 -5.33 1.89
N GLN A 73 10.57 -4.90 2.97
CA GLN A 73 10.90 -3.49 3.18
C GLN A 73 11.84 -2.96 2.09
N LYS A 74 12.89 -3.73 1.76
CA LYS A 74 13.86 -3.36 0.72
C LYS A 74 13.19 -3.24 -0.65
N PHE A 75 12.33 -4.20 -0.99
CA PHE A 75 11.56 -4.19 -2.22
C PHE A 75 10.61 -2.98 -2.29
N LEU A 76 9.85 -2.70 -1.23
CA LEU A 76 8.96 -1.54 -1.19
C LEU A 76 9.73 -0.23 -1.33
N PHE A 77 10.88 -0.10 -0.65
CA PHE A 77 11.76 1.05 -0.82
C PHE A 77 12.16 1.23 -2.29
N ALA A 78 12.54 0.15 -2.97
CA ALA A 78 12.91 0.19 -4.38
C ALA A 78 11.74 0.55 -5.29
N LEU A 79 10.57 -0.03 -5.05
CA LEU A 79 9.35 0.27 -5.76
C LEU A 79 8.97 1.76 -5.64
N TRP A 80 9.06 2.35 -4.45
CA TRP A 80 8.78 3.76 -4.25
C TRP A 80 9.72 4.66 -5.03
N ASN A 81 11.01 4.33 -5.06
CA ASN A 81 11.98 5.08 -5.86
C ASN A 81 11.67 4.95 -7.35
N ALA A 82 11.42 3.74 -7.84
CA ALA A 82 11.09 3.49 -9.25
C ALA A 82 9.84 4.27 -9.68
N LEU A 83 8.77 4.25 -8.88
CA LEU A 83 7.54 5.00 -9.14
C LEU A 83 7.82 6.51 -9.21
N VAL A 84 8.49 7.08 -8.21
CA VAL A 84 8.74 8.53 -8.22
C VAL A 84 9.60 8.97 -9.40
N ILE A 85 10.63 8.20 -9.77
CA ILE A 85 11.46 8.50 -10.96
C ILE A 85 10.62 8.43 -12.23
N GLN A 86 9.88 7.33 -12.42
CA GLN A 86 9.01 7.08 -13.57
C GLN A 86 8.07 8.28 -13.78
N ARG A 87 7.41 8.72 -12.71
CA ARG A 87 6.45 9.83 -12.75
C ARG A 87 7.12 11.18 -12.94
N HIS A 88 8.19 11.47 -12.20
CA HIS A 88 8.83 12.78 -12.22
C HIS A 88 9.47 13.11 -13.58
N PHE A 89 10.15 12.14 -14.19
CA PHE A 89 10.81 12.33 -15.48
C PHE A 89 9.93 11.92 -16.67
N GLY A 90 8.77 11.31 -16.43
CA GLY A 90 7.89 10.81 -17.49
C GLY A 90 8.53 9.71 -18.33
N MET A 91 9.45 8.93 -17.74
CA MET A 91 10.20 7.87 -18.43
C MET A 91 9.58 6.50 -18.15
N LYS A 92 9.89 5.52 -19.01
CA LYS A 92 9.67 4.12 -18.69
C LYS A 92 10.69 3.67 -17.64
N ALA A 93 10.26 2.88 -16.66
CA ALA A 93 11.14 2.37 -15.61
C ALA A 93 11.11 0.83 -15.53
N ILE A 94 12.29 0.23 -15.37
CA ILE A 94 12.44 -1.19 -15.01
C ILE A 94 13.03 -1.25 -13.60
N LEU A 95 12.36 -1.97 -12.71
CA LEU A 95 12.92 -2.39 -11.44
C LEU A 95 13.32 -3.86 -11.55
N SER A 96 14.63 -4.16 -11.54
CA SER A 96 15.16 -5.52 -11.59
C SER A 96 16.35 -5.71 -10.65
N ALA A 97 16.57 -6.95 -10.24
CA ALA A 97 17.77 -7.38 -9.53
C ALA A 97 18.95 -7.65 -10.49
N SER A 98 18.67 -7.77 -11.80
CA SER A 98 19.70 -7.93 -12.82
C SER A 98 20.36 -6.59 -13.15
N PRO A 99 21.69 -6.52 -13.24
CA PRO A 99 22.39 -5.33 -13.73
C PRO A 99 22.17 -5.10 -15.23
N VAL A 100 21.75 -6.14 -15.96
CA VAL A 100 21.39 -6.07 -17.38
C VAL A 100 19.86 -6.04 -17.49
N PRO A 101 19.27 -5.06 -18.17
CA PRO A 101 17.83 -4.94 -18.32
C PRO A 101 17.27 -6.20 -19.01
N PRO A 102 16.25 -6.85 -18.44
CA PRO A 102 15.74 -8.13 -18.96
C PRO A 102 14.86 -7.99 -20.21
N LEU A 103 14.46 -6.77 -20.57
CA LEU A 103 13.50 -6.47 -21.64
C LEU A 103 13.96 -5.24 -22.44
N GLU A 104 13.62 -5.22 -23.73
CA GLU A 104 13.81 -4.03 -24.57
C GLU A 104 12.72 -2.98 -24.28
N LYS A 105 12.94 -1.74 -24.70
CA LYS A 105 12.03 -0.61 -24.41
C LYS A 105 10.60 -0.85 -24.92
N GLU A 106 10.46 -1.60 -26.00
CA GLU A 106 9.21 -1.88 -26.69
C GLU A 106 8.42 -3.02 -26.01
N ASP A 107 9.08 -3.85 -25.20
CA ASP A 107 8.50 -5.09 -24.63
C ASP A 107 7.72 -4.86 -23.33
N PHE A 108 7.79 -3.66 -22.74
CA PHE A 108 7.07 -3.33 -21.51
C PHE A 108 6.40 -1.95 -21.57
N GLY A 109 5.50 -1.72 -20.63
CA GLY A 109 4.76 -0.47 -20.49
C GLY A 109 5.60 0.64 -19.87
N ASP A 110 4.97 1.44 -19.03
CA ASP A 110 5.59 2.58 -18.34
C ASP A 110 6.36 2.16 -17.08
N LEU A 111 5.98 1.04 -16.46
CA LEU A 111 6.70 0.45 -15.34
C LEU A 111 6.72 -1.08 -15.47
N TYR A 112 7.91 -1.66 -15.41
CA TYR A 112 8.09 -3.11 -15.27
C TYR A 112 8.78 -3.42 -13.94
N VAL A 113 8.23 -4.39 -13.21
CA VAL A 113 8.79 -4.87 -11.95
C VAL A 113 9.10 -6.35 -12.09
N ASP A 114 10.38 -6.66 -12.02
CA ASP A 114 10.89 -8.02 -12.04
C ASP A 114 10.87 -8.62 -10.61
N ASN A 115 10.70 -9.95 -10.53
CA ASN A 115 10.75 -10.72 -9.29
C ASN A 115 9.91 -10.16 -8.12
N ILE A 116 8.61 -9.88 -8.36
CA ILE A 116 7.69 -9.40 -7.33
C ILE A 116 7.61 -10.40 -6.16
N PRO A 117 7.95 -9.99 -4.92
CA PRO A 117 7.85 -10.86 -3.75
C PRO A 117 6.39 -11.30 -3.50
N LEU A 118 6.19 -12.58 -3.14
CA LEU A 118 4.88 -13.18 -2.88
C LEU A 118 4.02 -12.34 -1.92
N GLY A 119 4.63 -11.82 -0.85
CA GLY A 119 3.94 -11.00 0.15
C GLY A 119 3.48 -9.62 -0.33
N THR A 120 3.76 -9.26 -1.58
CA THR A 120 3.38 -7.98 -2.21
C THR A 120 2.45 -8.12 -3.41
N GLN A 121 2.03 -9.35 -3.74
CA GLN A 121 1.22 -9.63 -4.93
C GLN A 121 -0.16 -8.96 -4.92
N GLY A 122 -0.75 -8.67 -3.76
CA GLY A 122 -1.99 -7.87 -3.72
C GLY A 122 -1.75 -6.43 -4.19
N LEU A 123 -0.63 -5.82 -3.77
CA LEU A 123 -0.25 -4.50 -4.25
C LEU A 123 0.13 -4.54 -5.72
N LEU A 124 0.95 -5.53 -6.11
CA LEU A 124 1.47 -5.72 -7.45
C LEU A 124 1.07 -7.09 -8.05
N PRO A 125 -0.15 -7.23 -8.59
CA PRO A 125 -0.62 -8.53 -9.12
C PRO A 125 -0.02 -8.90 -10.48
N ARG A 126 0.75 -8.00 -11.10
CA ARG A 126 1.31 -8.16 -12.44
C ARG A 126 2.67 -7.48 -12.50
N ASN A 127 3.53 -7.90 -13.43
CA ASN A 127 4.87 -7.34 -13.57
C ASN A 127 4.88 -6.09 -14.46
N ASN A 128 3.94 -5.97 -15.39
CA ASN A 128 3.93 -4.94 -16.43
C ASN A 128 2.78 -3.93 -16.23
N TYR A 129 3.12 -2.65 -16.16
CA TYR A 129 2.20 -1.57 -15.91
C TYR A 129 2.21 -0.50 -17.00
N HIS A 130 1.02 -0.07 -17.39
CA HIS A 130 0.78 0.95 -18.43
C HIS A 130 -0.02 2.11 -17.83
N GLN A 131 0.36 3.33 -18.19
CA GLN A 131 -0.34 4.56 -17.86
C GLN A 131 -1.68 4.60 -18.59
N PHE A 132 -1.66 4.27 -19.89
CA PHE A 132 -2.81 4.32 -20.77
C PHE A 132 -2.92 3.06 -21.62
N LYS A 133 -4.15 2.71 -21.98
CA LYS A 133 -4.45 1.70 -23.00
C LYS A 133 -5.37 2.25 -24.09
N PRO A 134 -5.42 1.60 -25.27
CA PRO A 134 -6.42 1.93 -26.28
C PRO A 134 -7.85 1.77 -25.74
N GLY A 135 -8.72 2.73 -26.07
CA GLY A 135 -10.15 2.75 -25.75
C GLY A 135 -10.98 3.36 -26.88
N ALA A 136 -12.31 3.31 -26.75
CA ALA A 136 -13.23 3.75 -27.80
C ALA A 136 -13.04 5.22 -28.20
N ASP A 137 -12.79 6.10 -27.22
CA ASP A 137 -12.60 7.55 -27.42
C ASP A 137 -11.12 7.98 -27.37
N GLY A 138 -10.19 7.05 -27.64
CA GLY A 138 -8.75 7.31 -27.64
C GLY A 138 -7.98 6.55 -26.57
N ARG A 139 -7.33 7.25 -25.63
CA ARG A 139 -6.53 6.63 -24.56
C ARG A 139 -7.27 6.71 -23.24
N VAL A 140 -7.44 5.56 -22.58
CA VAL A 140 -8.05 5.46 -21.24
C VAL A 140 -7.02 5.03 -20.21
N GLU A 141 -7.19 5.44 -18.96
CA GLU A 141 -6.32 5.00 -17.86
C GLU A 141 -6.25 3.47 -17.80
N ASP A 142 -5.04 2.94 -17.63
CA ASP A 142 -4.85 1.53 -17.37
C ASP A 142 -4.41 1.27 -15.93
N ASN A 143 -3.45 0.39 -15.72
CA ASN A 143 -3.20 -0.23 -14.43
C ASN A 143 -2.16 0.54 -13.58
N LEU A 144 -1.31 1.39 -14.19
CA LEU A 144 -0.35 2.21 -13.46
C LEU A 144 -1.03 3.29 -12.60
N PRO A 145 -2.05 4.03 -13.09
CA PRO A 145 -2.81 4.97 -12.24
C PRO A 145 -3.50 4.26 -11.07
N ILE A 146 -3.96 3.02 -11.27
CA ILE A 146 -4.55 2.21 -10.19
C ILE A 146 -3.50 1.89 -9.13
N LEU A 147 -2.29 1.48 -9.54
CA LEU A 147 -1.18 1.24 -8.62
C LEU A 147 -0.87 2.49 -7.80
N TRP A 148 -0.74 3.65 -8.45
CA TRP A 148 -0.53 4.92 -7.76
C TRP A 148 -1.59 5.22 -6.70
N ARG A 149 -2.88 5.02 -7.03
CA ARG A 149 -3.97 5.16 -6.05
C ARG A 149 -3.85 4.20 -4.86
N LYS A 150 -3.47 2.93 -5.10
CA LYS A 150 -3.21 1.96 -4.01
C LYS A 150 -2.09 2.46 -3.11
N VAL A 151 -0.96 2.85 -3.69
CA VAL A 151 0.23 3.34 -2.97
C VAL A 151 -0.10 4.57 -2.14
N ALA A 152 -0.89 5.48 -2.67
CA ALA A 152 -1.34 6.65 -1.93
C ALA A 152 -2.16 6.32 -0.68
N HIS A 153 -3.14 5.43 -0.80
CA HIS A 153 -3.92 5.01 0.37
C HIS A 153 -3.06 4.25 1.38
N LEU A 154 -2.12 3.43 0.91
CA LEU A 154 -1.17 2.73 1.75
C LEU A 154 -0.26 3.71 2.52
N GLN A 155 0.21 4.78 1.88
CA GLN A 155 1.03 5.81 2.50
C GLN A 155 0.26 6.58 3.58
N LYS A 156 -1.02 6.92 3.34
CA LYS A 156 -1.88 7.51 4.37
C LYS A 156 -2.03 6.58 5.58
N LEU A 157 -2.24 5.28 5.35
CA LEU A 157 -2.29 4.31 6.45
C LEU A 157 -0.97 4.17 7.17
N ARG A 158 0.15 4.20 6.45
CA ARG A 158 1.49 4.18 7.05
C ARG A 158 1.64 5.33 8.02
N GLU A 159 1.28 6.56 7.66
CA GLU A 159 1.36 7.73 8.57
C GLU A 159 0.49 7.57 9.81
N LEU A 160 -0.74 7.07 9.63
CA LEU A 160 -1.66 6.82 10.71
C LEU A 160 -1.21 5.68 11.63
N THR A 161 -0.56 4.65 11.09
CA THR A 161 -0.12 3.45 11.83
C THR A 161 1.35 3.46 12.22
N PHE A 162 2.11 4.49 11.85
CA PHE A 162 3.53 4.60 12.17
C PHE A 162 3.71 4.72 13.69
N THR A 163 4.58 3.88 14.24
CA THR A 163 5.01 3.90 15.64
C THR A 163 6.53 4.03 15.70
N ASN A 164 7.25 3.03 16.23
CA ASN A 164 8.70 3.00 16.26
C ASN A 164 9.30 2.25 15.06
N ASP A 165 8.48 1.52 14.30
CA ASP A 165 8.87 0.76 13.11
C ASP A 165 7.88 0.99 11.97
N ASP A 166 8.36 0.77 10.74
CA ASP A 166 7.55 0.91 9.53
C ASP A 166 6.65 -0.31 9.33
N ASN A 167 5.35 -0.12 9.59
CA ASN A 167 4.32 -1.15 9.48
C ASN A 167 3.82 -1.40 8.04
N THR A 168 4.34 -0.67 7.04
CA THR A 168 3.94 -0.83 5.63
C THR A 168 4.01 -2.26 5.13
N PRO A 169 5.06 -3.07 5.43
CA PRO A 169 5.11 -4.47 5.01
C PRO A 169 3.92 -5.30 5.52
N ARG A 170 3.43 -5.01 6.73
CA ARG A 170 2.28 -5.73 7.32
C ARG A 170 1.00 -5.37 6.59
N LEU A 171 0.79 -4.09 6.30
CA LEU A 171 -0.35 -3.60 5.51
C LEU A 171 -0.34 -4.18 4.08
N VAL A 172 0.82 -4.23 3.43
CA VAL A 172 0.96 -4.81 2.08
C VAL A 172 0.69 -6.32 2.06
N ARG A 173 1.14 -7.05 3.09
CA ARG A 173 0.79 -8.47 3.24
C ARG A 173 -0.70 -8.68 3.48
N ALA A 174 -1.34 -7.82 4.28
CA ALA A 174 -2.77 -7.89 4.53
C ALA A 174 -3.58 -7.69 3.24
N ILE A 175 -3.18 -6.71 2.41
CA ILE A 175 -3.72 -6.50 1.07
C ILE A 175 -3.61 -7.75 0.19
N SER A 176 -2.48 -8.48 0.28
CA SER A 176 -2.23 -9.68 -0.51
C SER A 176 -3.01 -10.91 -0.03
N ALA A 177 -3.40 -10.96 1.24
CA ALA A 177 -4.08 -12.11 1.82
C ALA A 177 -5.58 -12.15 1.47
N HIS A 178 -6.30 -11.06 1.77
CA HIS A 178 -7.73 -10.94 1.48
C HIS A 178 -8.18 -9.47 1.61
N PRO A 179 -9.16 -9.00 0.83
CA PRO A 179 -9.64 -7.61 0.90
C PRO A 179 -10.11 -7.15 2.28
N LEU A 180 -10.52 -8.08 3.15
CA LEU A 180 -10.93 -7.79 4.53
C LEU A 180 -9.77 -7.71 5.52
N MET A 181 -8.64 -8.36 5.21
CA MET A 181 -7.50 -8.40 6.12
C MET A 181 -6.87 -7.03 6.33
N ILE A 182 -7.02 -6.11 5.38
CA ILE A 182 -6.56 -4.72 5.55
C ILE A 182 -7.33 -3.98 6.64
N TYR A 183 -8.61 -4.29 6.87
CA TYR A 183 -9.38 -3.73 7.98
C TYR A 183 -8.84 -4.24 9.31
N HIS A 184 -8.72 -5.56 9.45
CA HIS A 184 -8.22 -6.21 10.66
C HIS A 184 -6.79 -5.77 11.00
N GLU A 185 -5.88 -5.75 10.03
CA GLU A 185 -4.50 -5.38 10.29
C GLU A 185 -4.37 -3.88 10.64
N THR A 186 -5.16 -3.02 10.00
CA THR A 186 -5.18 -1.59 10.33
C THR A 186 -5.72 -1.38 11.75
N ASP A 187 -6.82 -2.04 12.12
CA ASP A 187 -7.40 -2.00 13.47
C ASP A 187 -6.35 -2.29 14.55
N ARG A 188 -5.66 -3.43 14.41
CA ARG A 188 -4.61 -3.86 15.34
C ARG A 188 -3.49 -2.82 15.47
N LEU A 189 -3.10 -2.20 14.36
CA LEU A 189 -2.03 -1.20 14.34
C LEU A 189 -2.46 0.14 14.95
N LEU A 190 -3.71 0.56 14.73
CA LEU A 190 -4.26 1.77 15.33
C LEU A 190 -4.43 1.61 16.84
N LEU A 191 -4.92 0.46 17.31
CA LEU A 191 -5.01 0.15 18.74
C LEU A 191 -3.62 0.14 19.40
N ALA A 192 -2.64 -0.48 18.75
CA ALA A 192 -1.27 -0.47 19.25
C ALA A 192 -0.68 0.95 19.35
N LYS A 193 -1.09 1.87 18.47
CA LYS A 193 -0.67 3.27 18.49
C LYS A 193 -1.42 4.09 19.54
N ALA A 194 -2.72 3.87 19.71
CA ALA A 194 -3.53 4.53 20.73
C ALA A 194 -3.13 4.08 22.15
N GLY A 195 -2.63 2.85 22.30
CA GLY A 195 -2.16 2.33 23.58
C GLY A 195 -3.29 2.25 24.60
N SER A 196 -3.10 2.86 25.77
CA SER A 196 -4.10 2.88 26.85
C SER A 196 -5.10 4.03 26.74
N ASP A 197 -4.93 4.96 25.80
CA ASP A 197 -5.86 6.06 25.54
C ASP A 197 -7.08 5.57 24.75
N ALA A 198 -7.97 4.84 25.44
CA ALA A 198 -9.21 4.26 24.92
C ALA A 198 -10.32 5.32 24.71
N GLY A 199 -9.98 6.47 24.11
CA GLY A 199 -10.85 7.65 24.01
C GLY A 199 -10.77 8.38 22.66
N GLY A 200 -10.62 9.70 22.71
CA GLY A 200 -10.72 10.58 21.54
C GLY A 200 -9.66 10.34 20.46
N LEU A 201 -8.43 9.95 20.84
CA LEU A 201 -7.36 9.65 19.89
C LEU A 201 -7.68 8.43 19.04
N GLU A 202 -8.14 7.34 19.68
CA GLU A 202 -8.60 6.13 18.99
C GLU A 202 -9.70 6.47 17.98
N THR A 203 -10.73 7.20 18.43
CA THR A 203 -11.86 7.60 17.56
C THR A 203 -11.41 8.46 16.38
N TRP A 204 -10.51 9.42 16.61
CA TRP A 204 -9.94 10.25 15.55
C TRP A 204 -9.12 9.42 14.55
N LEU A 205 -8.27 8.51 15.04
CA LEU A 205 -7.46 7.63 14.20
C LEU A 205 -8.32 6.76 13.28
N TYR A 206 -9.40 6.18 13.81
CA TYR A 206 -10.34 5.42 12.99
C TYR A 206 -10.99 6.28 11.92
N GLN A 207 -11.49 7.48 12.27
CA GLN A 207 -12.10 8.41 11.31
C GLN A 207 -11.16 8.74 10.14
N GLN A 208 -9.87 8.95 10.43
CA GLN A 208 -8.89 9.20 9.38
C GLN A 208 -8.54 7.94 8.56
N ALA A 209 -8.51 6.77 9.20
CA ALA A 209 -8.10 5.52 8.55
C ALA A 209 -9.19 4.92 7.66
N PHE A 210 -10.47 5.17 7.94
CA PHE A 210 -11.56 4.48 7.23
C PHE A 210 -11.50 4.64 5.71
N THR A 211 -11.37 5.88 5.23
CA THR A 211 -11.33 6.17 3.80
C THR A 211 -10.22 5.41 3.09
N PRO A 212 -8.94 5.50 3.51
CA PRO A 212 -7.88 4.74 2.86
C PRO A 212 -8.03 3.22 2.98
N VAL A 213 -8.48 2.68 4.13
CA VAL A 213 -8.75 1.22 4.27
C VAL A 213 -9.81 0.76 3.28
N ASN A 214 -10.96 1.45 3.24
CA ASN A 214 -12.07 1.09 2.36
C ASN A 214 -11.69 1.20 0.87
N LYS A 215 -10.93 2.22 0.50
CA LYS A 215 -10.44 2.37 -0.88
C LYS A 215 -9.50 1.22 -1.27
N LEU A 216 -8.55 0.85 -0.40
CA LEU A 216 -7.68 -0.31 -0.63
C LEU A 216 -8.49 -1.60 -0.78
N ALA A 217 -9.38 -1.89 0.18
CA ALA A 217 -10.19 -3.09 0.13
C ALA A 217 -11.04 -3.17 -1.15
N ARG A 218 -11.66 -2.07 -1.59
CA ARG A 218 -12.44 -2.02 -2.85
C ARG A 218 -11.58 -2.21 -4.10
N LEU A 219 -10.36 -1.65 -4.11
CA LEU A 219 -9.43 -1.79 -5.23
C LEU A 219 -8.92 -3.24 -5.37
N GLU A 220 -8.78 -3.98 -4.27
CA GLU A 220 -8.40 -5.40 -4.30
C GLU A 220 -9.59 -6.34 -4.53
N GLY A 221 -10.66 -6.16 -3.77
CA GLY A 221 -11.77 -7.10 -3.74
C GLY A 221 -12.76 -6.97 -4.90
N GLY A 222 -12.60 -5.96 -5.76
CA GLY A 222 -13.39 -5.82 -6.98
C GLY A 222 -14.90 -6.00 -6.77
N GLN A 223 -15.50 -6.98 -7.43
CA GLN A 223 -16.93 -7.27 -7.33
C GLN A 223 -17.35 -7.85 -5.97
N PHE A 224 -16.47 -8.59 -5.30
CA PHE A 224 -16.76 -9.14 -3.98
C PHE A 224 -16.98 -8.00 -2.96
N MET A 225 -16.04 -7.06 -2.88
CA MET A 225 -16.16 -5.93 -1.96
C MET A 225 -17.30 -4.97 -2.32
N LYS A 226 -17.64 -4.85 -3.62
CA LYS A 226 -18.85 -4.11 -4.03
C LYS A 226 -20.11 -4.75 -3.48
N LYS A 227 -20.28 -6.07 -3.65
CA LYS A 227 -21.44 -6.81 -3.13
C LYS A 227 -21.49 -6.75 -1.62
N LEU A 228 -20.37 -7.00 -0.94
CA LEU A 228 -20.31 -6.95 0.52
C LEU A 228 -20.67 -5.55 1.05
N SER A 229 -20.18 -4.48 0.43
CA SER A 229 -20.57 -3.10 0.79
C SER A 229 -22.06 -2.87 0.63
N GLN A 230 -22.66 -3.35 -0.46
CA GLN A 230 -24.10 -3.22 -0.71
C GLN A 230 -24.94 -3.97 0.32
N GLU A 231 -24.53 -5.18 0.69
CA GLU A 231 -25.25 -5.96 1.71
C GLU A 231 -25.11 -5.32 3.11
N LEU A 232 -23.92 -4.81 3.46
CA LEU A 232 -23.74 -4.08 4.73
C LEU A 232 -24.55 -2.78 4.80
N GLU A 233 -24.67 -2.05 3.69
CA GLU A 233 -25.52 -0.86 3.60
C GLU A 233 -27.00 -1.21 3.82
N LYS A 234 -27.48 -2.34 3.28
CA LYS A 234 -28.84 -2.83 3.55
C LYS A 234 -29.05 -3.18 5.01
N VAL A 235 -28.11 -3.90 5.62
CA VAL A 235 -28.18 -4.27 7.04
C VAL A 235 -28.21 -3.02 7.92
N ALA A 236 -27.37 -2.02 7.61
CA ALA A 236 -27.37 -0.75 8.33
C ALA A 236 -28.71 0.00 8.18
N ALA A 237 -29.31 0.01 6.98
CA ALA A 237 -30.62 0.61 6.75
C ALA A 237 -31.73 -0.08 7.55
N ILE A 238 -31.70 -1.41 7.64
CA ILE A 238 -32.63 -2.22 8.43
C ILE A 238 -32.46 -1.91 9.93
N ALA A 239 -31.22 -1.84 10.41
CA ALA A 239 -30.95 -1.51 11.82
C ALA A 239 -31.48 -0.14 12.22
N VAL A 240 -31.33 0.86 11.35
CA VAL A 240 -31.90 2.21 11.53
C VAL A 240 -33.44 2.17 11.49
N GLN A 241 -34.03 1.46 10.53
CA GLN A 241 -35.48 1.36 10.37
C GLN A 241 -36.16 0.70 11.58
N HIS A 242 -35.51 -0.31 12.16
CA HIS A 242 -36.03 -1.05 13.31
C HIS A 242 -35.58 -0.49 14.65
N ASN A 243 -34.93 0.68 14.66
CA ASN A 243 -34.45 1.36 15.86
C ASN A 243 -33.62 0.42 16.76
N LEU A 244 -32.85 -0.48 16.12
CA LEU A 244 -31.95 -1.41 16.79
C LEU A 244 -30.78 -0.59 17.34
N ASN A 245 -31.00 -0.02 18.53
CA ASN A 245 -29.96 0.61 19.31
C ASN A 245 -28.98 -0.48 19.74
N ALA A 246 -27.84 -0.57 19.05
CA ALA A 246 -26.70 -1.33 19.53
C ALA A 246 -26.30 -0.77 20.90
N SER A 247 -26.72 -1.44 21.98
CA SER A 247 -26.41 -1.07 23.36
C SER A 247 -24.93 -1.29 23.73
N SER A 248 -24.09 -1.58 22.73
CA SER A 248 -22.63 -1.70 22.80
C SER A 248 -21.91 -0.50 22.17
N TYR A 249 -22.34 0.74 22.46
CA TYR A 249 -21.59 1.98 22.15
C TYR A 249 -20.30 2.12 23.00
N LYS A 250 -19.45 1.10 23.03
CA LYS A 250 -18.07 1.14 23.56
C LYS A 250 -17.11 0.47 22.58
N ARG A 251 -17.00 1.04 21.38
CA ARG A 251 -15.82 1.05 20.49
C ARG A 251 -16.21 1.75 19.20
N SER A 252 -15.26 2.44 18.57
CA SER A 252 -15.50 3.30 17.41
C SER A 252 -16.13 2.52 16.24
N ASN A 253 -17.34 2.91 15.82
CA ASN A 253 -18.24 2.25 14.86
C ASN A 253 -17.77 2.21 13.39
N LEU A 254 -16.47 2.29 13.13
CA LEU A 254 -15.94 2.32 11.76
C LEU A 254 -15.68 0.94 11.16
N LEU A 255 -15.54 -0.06 12.03
CA LEU A 255 -15.24 -1.44 11.67
C LEU A 255 -16.25 -2.44 12.21
N TYR A 256 -17.26 -2.02 12.97
CA TYR A 256 -18.13 -2.93 13.74
C TYR A 256 -18.72 -4.08 12.90
N PRO A 257 -19.34 -3.84 11.72
CA PRO A 257 -19.89 -4.93 10.92
C PRO A 257 -18.81 -5.85 10.33
N PHE A 258 -17.63 -5.31 10.04
CA PHE A 258 -16.51 -6.08 9.50
C PHE A 258 -15.78 -6.86 10.59
N ASN A 259 -15.60 -6.28 11.76
CA ASN A 259 -14.99 -6.91 12.93
C ASN A 259 -15.88 -8.02 13.45
N GLU A 260 -17.20 -7.88 13.40
CA GLU A 260 -18.12 -8.94 13.79
C GLU A 260 -18.05 -10.13 12.83
N VAL A 261 -18.01 -9.89 11.51
CA VAL A 261 -17.76 -10.93 10.50
C VAL A 261 -16.39 -11.60 10.72
N ILE A 262 -15.32 -10.84 10.97
CA ILE A 262 -13.97 -11.37 11.18
C ILE A 262 -13.84 -12.11 12.53
N GLN A 263 -14.48 -11.61 13.58
CA GLN A 263 -14.48 -12.23 14.91
C GLN A 263 -15.19 -13.59 14.88
N LYS A 264 -16.33 -13.68 14.19
CA LYS A 264 -17.06 -14.94 14.01
C LYS A 264 -16.26 -15.93 13.14
N LEU A 265 -15.62 -15.45 12.08
CA LEU A 265 -14.67 -16.27 11.31
C LEU A 265 -13.50 -16.80 12.16
N SER A 266 -12.98 -15.99 13.10
CA SER A 266 -11.88 -16.42 13.99
C SER A 266 -12.32 -17.36 15.10
N GLN A 267 -13.57 -17.29 15.56
CA GLN A 267 -14.14 -18.16 16.59
C GLN A 267 -14.55 -19.53 16.02
N GLU A 268 -14.93 -19.60 14.74
CA GLU A 268 -15.30 -20.85 14.06
C GLU A 268 -14.09 -21.58 13.44
N GLN A 269 -12.95 -20.92 13.24
CA GLN A 269 -11.78 -21.49 12.56
C GLN A 269 -10.70 -22.02 13.50
N GLY A 270 -11.04 -23.12 14.19
CA GLY A 270 -10.04 -24.10 14.60
C GLY A 270 -9.41 -24.88 13.43
N HIS A 271 -9.93 -24.77 12.20
CA HIS A 271 -9.43 -25.52 11.04
C HIS A 271 -9.46 -24.72 9.73
N THR A 272 -8.43 -25.00 8.93
CA THR A 272 -8.11 -24.53 7.59
C THR A 272 -9.26 -24.62 6.58
N GLU A 273 -9.23 -23.68 5.63
CA GLU A 273 -10.10 -23.46 4.45
C GLU A 273 -11.40 -22.68 4.71
N ILE A 274 -11.39 -21.42 4.24
CA ILE A 274 -12.53 -20.51 4.26
C ILE A 274 -13.49 -20.92 3.13
N ASP A 275 -14.49 -21.73 3.44
CA ASP A 275 -15.54 -22.09 2.49
C ASP A 275 -16.60 -20.96 2.38
N ARG A 276 -17.04 -20.70 1.15
CA ARG A 276 -18.01 -19.67 0.78
C ARG A 276 -19.38 -19.91 1.40
N GLU A 277 -19.70 -21.16 1.69
CA GLU A 277 -20.92 -21.60 2.38
C GLU A 277 -20.90 -21.20 3.87
N VAL A 278 -19.73 -21.29 4.53
CA VAL A 278 -19.53 -20.91 5.95
C VAL A 278 -19.69 -19.40 6.13
N LEU A 279 -19.15 -18.60 5.19
CA LEU A 279 -19.35 -17.14 5.15
C LEU A 279 -20.83 -16.73 5.02
N ARG A 280 -21.65 -17.52 4.33
CA ARG A 280 -23.10 -17.30 4.22
C ARG A 280 -23.83 -17.74 5.48
N ALA A 281 -23.44 -18.87 6.07
CA ALA A 281 -24.05 -19.42 7.27
C ALA A 281 -23.85 -18.50 8.48
N ALA A 282 -22.64 -18.00 8.73
CA ALA A 282 -22.34 -17.10 9.84
C ALA A 282 -23.13 -15.77 9.75
N ALA A 283 -23.26 -15.21 8.54
CA ALA A 283 -24.07 -14.01 8.32
C ALA A 283 -25.59 -14.26 8.45
N THR A 284 -26.04 -15.52 8.33
CA THR A 284 -27.46 -15.90 8.43
C THR A 284 -27.83 -16.31 9.86
N GLN A 285 -26.91 -16.90 10.63
CA GLN A 285 -27.15 -17.29 12.02
C GLN A 285 -27.44 -16.09 12.93
N ASP A 286 -26.84 -14.93 12.69
CA ASP A 286 -27.15 -13.70 13.43
C ASP A 286 -28.58 -13.20 13.25
N ILE A 287 -29.20 -13.50 12.10
CA ILE A 287 -30.59 -13.10 11.83
C ILE A 287 -31.57 -13.89 12.71
N TYR A 288 -31.20 -15.09 13.15
CA TYR A 288 -32.06 -15.98 13.92
C TYR A 288 -31.73 -16.05 15.40
N HIS A 289 -30.53 -15.62 15.82
CA HIS A 289 -30.16 -15.69 17.24
C HIS A 289 -30.64 -14.48 18.05
N GLU A 290 -31.09 -13.40 17.40
CA GLU A 290 -31.69 -12.21 18.02
C GLU A 290 -33.20 -12.03 17.74
N LEU A 291 -33.89 -13.11 17.34
CA LEU A 291 -35.36 -13.23 17.39
C LEU A 291 -35.80 -13.98 18.66
#